data_AF-A0A7Y5G4N8-F1
#
_entry.id   AF-A0A7Y5G4N8-F1
#
_cell.length_a   1.000
_cell.length_b   1.000
_cell.length_c   1.000
_cell.angle_alpha   90.00
_cell.angle_beta   90.00
_cell.angle_gamma   90.00
#
_symmetry.space_group_name_H-M   'P 1'
#
loop_
_entity.id
_entity.type
_entity.pdbx_description
1 polymer ?
#
loop_
_entity_poly.entity_id
_entity_poly.type
_entity_poly.pdbx_seq_one_letter_code
_entity_poly.pdbx_strand_id
1 'polypeptide(L)'
;MKSMTRNSSLFLNTRTYSAAILMAMTISTTAYSQPRLNRAEQVHAYQTRADSLIRYYAQATPASDLSRGGYIEIAARLHRNQDMPWVLARLDTLMQKPSGDMFWMYPFITVTYAGRHNLPPEYQQRMREMWRTYHPYRGDTENHWAMYYAALYLITQMYPNEPGERWYNGRSSQETFAEAREYLIEWMNIATTIGQGEYDSPDYFGVSGPKIRK
;
A
#
# COMPACT_ATOMS: atom_id res chain seq x y z
N MET A 1 50.73 -2.59 72.10
CA MET A 1 50.89 -1.40 72.97
C MET A 1 51.30 -0.22 72.10
N LYS A 2 50.55 0.90 72.14
CA LYS A 2 50.81 2.23 71.51
C LYS A 2 50.79 2.25 69.96
N SER A 3 50.23 3.22 69.23
CA SER A 3 49.58 4.50 69.53
C SER A 3 48.86 4.99 68.26
N MET A 4 47.71 5.66 68.42
CA MET A 4 47.05 6.51 67.42
C MET A 4 47.87 7.74 67.04
N THR A 5 47.65 8.26 65.82
CA THR A 5 47.59 9.69 65.41
C THR A 5 47.08 9.73 63.95
N ARG A 6 45.79 9.98 63.67
CA ARG A 6 45.07 11.25 63.40
C ARG A 6 45.49 12.03 62.14
N ASN A 7 44.50 12.19 61.24
CA ASN A 7 44.09 13.37 60.43
C ASN A 7 45.15 14.01 59.50
N SER A 8 44.84 14.47 58.28
CA SER A 8 43.66 15.24 57.86
C SER A 8 43.61 15.44 56.33
N SER A 9 42.38 15.53 55.85
CA SER A 9 41.87 16.39 54.75
C SER A 9 42.42 16.23 53.33
N LEU A 10 41.51 15.85 52.42
CA LEU A 10 41.13 16.75 51.33
C LEU A 10 39.67 16.49 50.94
N PHE A 11 38.83 17.43 51.33
CA PHE A 11 37.49 17.65 50.80
C PHE A 11 37.58 18.04 49.32
N LEU A 12 36.84 17.36 48.46
CA LEU A 12 36.37 17.86 47.16
C LEU A 12 35.01 17.17 46.91
N ASN A 13 33.94 17.76 47.44
CA ASN A 13 32.99 18.64 46.76
C ASN A 13 31.91 17.85 45.99
N THR A 14 30.89 17.40 46.73
CA THR A 14 29.71 16.65 46.28
C THR A 14 28.68 17.49 45.50
N ARG A 15 29.04 18.69 45.02
CA ARG A 15 28.12 19.59 44.30
C ARG A 15 28.18 19.50 42.77
N THR A 16 29.08 18.69 42.19
CA THR A 16 29.24 18.57 40.73
C THR A 16 28.46 17.42 40.09
N TYR A 17 27.88 16.50 40.85
CA TYR A 17 27.14 15.36 40.29
C TYR A 17 25.61 15.54 40.25
N SER A 18 25.06 16.57 40.90
CA SER A 18 23.61 16.85 40.87
C SER A 18 23.16 17.65 39.64
N ALA A 19 24.07 18.35 38.95
CA ALA A 19 23.74 19.11 37.74
C ALA A 19 23.68 18.23 36.48
N ALA A 20 24.44 17.13 36.44
CA ALA A 20 24.46 16.22 35.28
C ALA A 20 23.23 15.29 35.22
N ILE A 21 22.59 15.01 36.36
CA ILE A 21 21.39 14.16 36.42
C ILE A 21 20.11 14.99 36.19
N LEU A 22 20.10 16.29 36.52
CA LEU A 22 18.99 17.18 36.16
C LEU A 22 19.01 17.60 34.67
N MET A 23 20.17 17.58 34.00
CA MET A 23 20.29 17.94 32.58
C MET A 23 20.00 16.76 31.62
N ALA A 24 19.84 15.55 32.14
CA ALA A 24 19.41 14.37 31.38
C ALA A 24 17.89 14.12 31.44
N MET A 25 17.15 14.88 32.28
CA MET A 25 15.67 14.83 32.37
C MET A 25 14.97 15.97 31.61
N THR A 26 15.69 16.68 30.74
CA THR A 26 15.11 17.61 29.75
C THR A 26 15.38 17.12 28.34
N ILE A 27 15.24 15.81 28.11
CA ILE A 27 14.98 15.30 26.75
C ILE A 27 13.53 15.67 26.46
N SER A 28 13.36 16.89 25.99
CA SER A 28 12.40 17.28 24.97
C SER A 28 11.08 16.50 25.00
N THR A 29 10.20 16.85 25.92
CA THR A 29 8.75 16.66 25.77
C THR A 29 8.15 17.57 24.69
N THR A 30 8.96 18.04 23.72
CA THR A 30 8.44 18.29 22.38
C THR A 30 8.10 16.94 21.77
N ALA A 31 7.04 16.31 22.28
CA ALA A 31 6.07 15.73 21.37
C ALA A 31 5.84 16.83 20.34
N TYR A 32 6.38 16.65 19.13
CA TYR A 32 5.98 17.46 18.00
C TYR A 32 4.46 17.27 17.95
N SER A 33 3.71 18.18 18.57
CA SER A 33 2.30 18.33 18.30
C SER A 33 2.28 18.84 16.87
N GLN A 34 2.39 17.92 15.92
CA GLN A 34 2.06 18.20 14.54
C GLN A 34 0.69 18.86 14.63
N PRO A 35 0.54 20.12 14.18
CA PRO A 35 -0.72 20.80 14.28
C PRO A 35 -1.77 19.86 13.70
N ARG A 36 -2.85 19.61 14.48
CA ARG A 36 -3.94 18.75 14.01
C ARG A 36 -4.48 19.41 12.75
N LEU A 37 -4.10 18.87 11.61
CA LEU A 37 -4.55 19.34 10.31
C LEU A 37 -6.08 19.32 10.33
N ASN A 38 -6.71 20.40 9.89
CA ASN A 38 -8.14 20.37 9.63
C ASN A 38 -8.43 19.41 8.46
N ARG A 39 -9.70 19.06 8.24
CA ARG A 39 -10.06 18.08 7.20
C ARG A 39 -9.56 18.48 5.80
N ALA A 40 -9.60 19.76 5.44
CA ALA A 40 -9.14 20.21 4.14
C ALA A 40 -7.61 20.06 4.00
N GLU A 41 -6.86 20.39 5.04
CA GLU A 41 -5.42 20.19 5.10
C GLU A 41 -5.03 18.71 5.05
N GLN A 42 -5.78 17.84 5.73
CA GLN A 42 -5.57 16.38 5.68
C GLN A 42 -5.78 15.83 4.26
N VAL A 43 -6.87 16.24 3.59
CA VAL A 43 -7.17 15.85 2.21
C VAL A 43 -6.09 16.36 1.25
N HIS A 44 -5.69 17.62 1.37
CA HIS A 44 -4.64 18.20 0.54
C HIS A 44 -3.29 17.49 0.73
N ALA A 45 -2.92 17.20 1.98
CA ALA A 45 -1.69 16.48 2.29
C ALA A 45 -1.73 15.03 1.76
N TYR A 46 -2.88 14.36 1.83
CA TYR A 46 -3.08 13.04 1.23
C TYR A 46 -2.93 13.09 -0.29
N GLN A 47 -3.61 14.01 -0.97
CA GLN A 47 -3.54 14.18 -2.42
C GLN A 47 -2.10 14.46 -2.89
N THR A 48 -1.38 15.31 -2.16
CA THR A 48 0.03 15.62 -2.45
C THR A 48 0.92 14.38 -2.36
N ARG A 49 0.73 13.55 -1.32
CA ARG A 49 1.47 12.28 -1.18
C ARG A 49 1.10 11.29 -2.29
N ALA A 50 -0.20 11.15 -2.59
CA ALA A 50 -0.68 10.26 -3.63
C ALA A 50 -0.11 10.64 -5.01
N ASP A 51 -0.18 11.92 -5.39
CA ASP A 51 0.37 12.41 -6.65
C ASP A 51 1.91 12.25 -6.70
N SER A 52 2.60 12.39 -5.57
CA SER A 52 4.04 12.09 -5.49
C SER A 52 4.35 10.62 -5.80
N LEU A 53 3.57 9.69 -5.26
CA LEU A 53 3.73 8.26 -5.55
C LEU A 53 3.39 7.94 -7.00
N ILE A 54 2.30 8.51 -7.53
CA ILE A 54 1.89 8.33 -8.93
C ILE A 54 2.99 8.84 -9.86
N ARG A 55 3.57 10.02 -9.60
CA ARG A 55 4.71 10.52 -10.38
C ARG A 55 5.92 9.58 -10.31
N TYR A 56 6.26 9.09 -9.12
CA TYR A 56 7.37 8.16 -8.94
C TYR A 56 7.17 6.91 -9.81
N TYR A 57 6.02 6.25 -9.74
CA TYR A 57 5.76 5.04 -10.53
C TYR A 57 5.66 5.32 -12.03
N ALA A 58 5.12 6.47 -12.46
CA ALA A 58 5.10 6.83 -13.88
C ALA A 58 6.51 6.99 -14.48
N GLN A 59 7.51 7.28 -13.65
CA GLN A 59 8.90 7.52 -14.05
C GLN A 59 9.87 6.40 -13.65
N ALA A 60 9.42 5.41 -12.86
CA ALA A 60 10.27 4.37 -12.29
C ALA A 60 10.94 3.48 -13.36
N THR A 61 10.34 3.38 -14.54
CA THR A 61 10.87 2.63 -15.69
C THR A 61 10.94 3.56 -16.91
N PRO A 62 12.09 3.67 -17.62
CA PRO A 62 12.16 4.44 -18.86
C PRO A 62 11.19 3.91 -19.92
N ALA A 63 10.51 4.79 -20.66
CA ALA A 63 9.58 4.39 -21.73
C ALA A 63 10.27 3.68 -22.91
N SER A 64 11.60 3.69 -22.97
CA SER A 64 12.39 2.91 -23.93
C SER A 64 12.67 1.46 -23.50
N ASP A 65 12.38 1.11 -22.24
CA ASP A 65 12.64 -0.22 -21.68
C ASP A 65 11.33 -1.00 -21.50
N LEU A 66 11.07 -1.93 -22.42
CA LEU A 66 9.90 -2.82 -22.37
C LEU A 66 10.14 -4.09 -21.52
N SER A 67 11.37 -4.34 -21.06
CA SER A 67 11.69 -5.52 -20.25
C SER A 67 11.28 -5.35 -18.78
N ARG A 68 11.07 -4.10 -18.35
CA ARG A 68 10.73 -3.71 -16.98
C ARG A 68 9.34 -3.08 -16.89
N GLY A 69 8.88 -2.87 -15.65
CA GLY A 69 7.59 -2.26 -15.33
C GLY A 69 6.47 -3.29 -15.18
N GLY A 70 5.58 -3.06 -14.22
CA GLY A 70 4.40 -3.87 -13.95
C GLY A 70 3.11 -3.06 -14.10
N TYR A 71 2.04 -3.63 -13.58
CA TYR A 71 0.70 -3.01 -13.63
C TYR A 71 0.64 -1.68 -12.87
N ILE A 72 1.45 -1.46 -11.84
CA ILE A 72 1.44 -0.20 -11.07
C ILE A 72 2.03 0.94 -11.91
N GLU A 73 3.15 0.74 -12.60
CA GLU A 73 3.72 1.72 -13.53
C GLU A 73 2.78 2.01 -14.70
N ILE A 74 2.11 0.98 -15.22
CA ILE A 74 1.07 1.13 -16.25
C ILE A 74 -0.08 2.01 -15.73
N ALA A 75 -0.64 1.70 -14.56
CA ALA A 75 -1.75 2.44 -13.98
C ALA A 75 -1.37 3.91 -13.70
N ALA A 76 -0.15 4.15 -13.21
CA ALA A 76 0.37 5.49 -12.98
C ALA A 76 0.47 6.31 -14.29
N ARG A 77 0.96 5.71 -15.37
CA ARG A 77 1.02 6.33 -16.70
C ARG A 77 -0.36 6.59 -17.29
N LEU A 78 -1.29 5.64 -17.16
CA LEU A 78 -2.68 5.81 -17.59
C LEU A 78 -3.37 6.95 -16.84
N HIS A 79 -3.20 7.02 -15.51
CA HIS A 79 -3.76 8.10 -14.70
C HIS A 79 -3.26 9.49 -15.14
N ARG A 80 -2.00 9.56 -15.61
CA ARG A 80 -1.38 10.80 -16.08
C ARG A 80 -1.53 11.06 -17.58
N ASN A 81 -2.14 10.14 -18.33
CA ASN A 81 -2.19 10.17 -19.80
C ASN A 81 -0.80 10.27 -20.45
N GLN A 82 0.17 9.48 -19.97
CA GLN A 82 1.57 9.51 -20.42
C GLN A 82 1.99 8.19 -21.09
N ASP A 83 2.91 8.29 -22.04
CA ASP A 83 3.63 7.15 -22.65
C ASP A 83 2.72 6.02 -23.19
N MET A 84 1.59 6.35 -23.81
CA MET A 84 0.61 5.37 -24.30
C MET A 84 1.23 4.24 -25.15
N PRO A 85 2.16 4.49 -26.10
CA PRO A 85 2.82 3.41 -26.84
C PRO A 85 3.53 2.38 -25.96
N TRP A 86 4.20 2.84 -24.88
CA TRP A 86 4.83 1.94 -23.91
C TRP A 86 3.77 1.20 -23.07
N VAL A 87 2.72 1.90 -22.65
CA VAL A 87 1.61 1.30 -21.87
C VAL A 87 1.00 0.12 -22.62
N LEU A 88 0.67 0.31 -23.90
CA LEU A 88 0.05 -0.72 -24.73
C LEU A 88 1.00 -1.91 -24.94
N ALA A 89 2.25 -1.66 -25.33
CA ALA A 89 3.24 -2.72 -25.54
C ALA A 89 3.55 -3.51 -24.26
N ARG A 90 3.59 -2.84 -23.11
CA ARG A 90 3.82 -3.52 -21.83
C ARG A 90 2.61 -4.32 -21.39
N LEU A 91 1.41 -3.77 -21.55
CA LEU A 91 0.16 -4.47 -21.25
C LEU A 91 0.01 -5.72 -22.13
N ASP A 92 0.37 -5.65 -23.41
CA ASP A 92 0.44 -6.81 -24.29
C ASP A 92 1.35 -7.91 -23.74
N THR A 93 2.55 -7.54 -23.30
CA THR A 93 3.52 -8.49 -22.74
C THR A 93 2.96 -9.16 -21.48
N LEU A 94 2.37 -8.38 -20.57
CA LEU A 94 1.85 -8.90 -19.30
C LEU A 94 0.58 -9.76 -19.45
N MET A 95 -0.26 -9.48 -20.45
CA MET A 95 -1.49 -10.24 -20.68
C MET A 95 -1.26 -11.57 -21.42
N GLN A 96 -0.11 -11.79 -22.05
CA GLN A 96 0.18 -13.06 -22.74
C GLN A 96 0.22 -14.26 -21.80
N LYS A 97 0.70 -14.07 -20.58
CA LYS A 97 0.84 -15.15 -19.58
C LYS A 97 0.56 -14.62 -18.18
N PRO A 98 -0.72 -14.41 -17.81
CA PRO A 98 -1.07 -13.94 -16.47
C PRO A 98 -0.62 -14.95 -15.42
N SER A 99 -0.12 -14.43 -14.29
CA SER A 99 0.34 -15.24 -13.16
C SER A 99 0.37 -14.38 -11.89
N GLY A 100 0.35 -15.02 -10.72
CA GLY A 100 0.42 -14.35 -9.42
C GLY A 100 -0.92 -14.22 -8.68
N ASP A 101 -2.00 -14.81 -9.21
CA ASP A 101 -3.26 -15.00 -8.49
C ASP A 101 -3.87 -13.69 -7.96
N MET A 102 -4.15 -13.57 -6.67
CA MET A 102 -4.57 -12.32 -6.02
C MET A 102 -3.57 -11.15 -6.21
N PHE A 103 -2.27 -11.42 -6.32
CA PHE A 103 -1.25 -10.42 -6.64
C PHE A 103 -1.27 -10.00 -8.11
N TRP A 104 -1.96 -10.74 -8.98
CA TRP A 104 -2.35 -10.28 -10.30
C TRP A 104 -3.65 -9.48 -10.23
N MET A 105 -4.69 -9.98 -9.54
CA MET A 105 -6.02 -9.38 -9.52
C MET A 105 -6.01 -7.92 -9.06
N TYR A 106 -5.33 -7.62 -7.96
CA TYR A 106 -5.36 -6.30 -7.34
C TYR A 106 -4.63 -5.20 -8.17
N PRO A 107 -3.41 -5.43 -8.68
CA PRO A 107 -2.81 -4.50 -9.64
C PRO A 107 -3.56 -4.43 -10.97
N PHE A 108 -4.10 -5.56 -11.45
CA PHE A 108 -4.82 -5.59 -12.73
C PHE A 108 -6.11 -4.77 -12.70
N ILE A 109 -6.91 -4.87 -11.63
CA ILE A 109 -8.10 -4.02 -11.47
C ILE A 109 -7.75 -2.53 -11.39
N THR A 110 -6.59 -2.19 -10.82
CA THR A 110 -6.09 -0.81 -10.77
C THR A 110 -5.82 -0.28 -12.18
N VAL A 111 -5.23 -1.08 -13.07
CA VAL A 111 -5.06 -0.75 -14.49
C VAL A 111 -6.40 -0.61 -15.18
N THR A 112 -7.35 -1.53 -14.94
CA THR A 112 -8.69 -1.45 -15.53
C THR A 112 -9.38 -0.14 -15.18
N TYR A 113 -9.34 0.27 -13.90
CA TYR A 113 -9.94 1.53 -13.48
C TYR A 113 -9.19 2.76 -13.99
N ALA A 114 -7.86 2.75 -14.01
CA ALA A 114 -7.07 3.86 -14.55
C ALA A 114 -7.26 4.02 -16.07
N GLY A 115 -7.45 2.90 -16.78
CA GLY A 115 -7.55 2.82 -18.23
C GLY A 115 -8.96 2.98 -18.81
N ARG A 116 -10.01 2.94 -17.97
CA ARG A 116 -11.42 2.84 -18.40
C ARG A 116 -11.91 3.96 -19.34
N HIS A 117 -11.18 5.06 -19.45
CA HIS A 117 -11.55 6.21 -20.29
C HIS A 117 -10.56 6.49 -21.43
N ASN A 118 -9.35 5.91 -21.40
CA ASN A 118 -8.26 6.27 -22.31
C ASN A 118 -7.54 5.07 -22.96
N LEU A 119 -7.77 3.83 -22.49
CA LEU A 119 -7.32 2.65 -23.21
C LEU A 119 -8.16 2.46 -24.47
N PRO A 120 -7.56 2.01 -25.59
CA PRO A 120 -8.32 1.62 -26.77
C PRO A 120 -9.35 0.51 -26.44
N PRO A 121 -10.53 0.51 -27.09
CA PRO A 121 -11.60 -0.46 -26.79
C PRO A 121 -11.16 -1.93 -26.86
N GLU A 122 -10.28 -2.28 -27.80
CA GLU A 122 -9.75 -3.63 -27.95
C GLU A 122 -8.91 -4.08 -26.76
N TYR A 123 -8.21 -3.17 -26.08
CA TYR A 123 -7.49 -3.45 -24.84
C TYR A 123 -8.46 -3.62 -23.68
N GLN A 124 -9.48 -2.77 -23.58
CA GLN A 124 -10.52 -2.92 -22.55
C GLN A 124 -11.23 -4.27 -22.66
N GLN A 125 -11.57 -4.69 -23.89
CA GLN A 125 -12.21 -5.98 -24.14
C GLN A 125 -11.29 -7.16 -23.79
N ARG A 126 -10.02 -7.13 -24.22
CA ARG A 126 -9.04 -8.16 -23.87
C ARG A 126 -8.85 -8.25 -22.36
N MET A 127 -8.71 -7.10 -21.68
CA MET A 127 -8.60 -7.06 -20.23
C MET A 127 -9.84 -7.63 -19.54
N ARG A 128 -11.04 -7.31 -20.04
CA ARG A 128 -12.28 -7.89 -19.51
C ARG A 128 -12.31 -9.41 -19.66
N GLU A 129 -11.85 -9.91 -20.81
CA GLU A 129 -11.82 -11.34 -21.11
C GLU A 129 -10.86 -12.11 -20.20
N MET A 130 -9.78 -11.49 -19.71
CA MET A 130 -8.87 -12.09 -18.73
C MET A 130 -9.59 -12.52 -17.44
N TRP A 131 -10.61 -11.78 -17.00
CA TRP A 131 -11.42 -12.14 -15.83
C TRP A 131 -12.33 -13.37 -16.06
N ARG A 132 -12.45 -13.84 -17.29
CA ARG A 132 -13.12 -15.09 -17.64
C ARG A 132 -12.14 -16.26 -17.79
N THR A 133 -10.96 -15.99 -18.34
CA THR A 133 -10.04 -17.05 -18.81
C THR A 133 -8.89 -17.34 -17.86
N TYR A 134 -8.48 -16.38 -17.03
CA TYR A 134 -7.50 -16.60 -15.98
C TYR A 134 -8.20 -16.99 -14.68
N HIS A 135 -7.71 -18.04 -14.01
CA HIS A 135 -8.34 -18.66 -12.85
C HIS A 135 -7.45 -18.45 -11.60
N PRO A 136 -7.43 -17.24 -11.02
CA PRO A 136 -6.57 -16.92 -9.89
C PRO A 136 -6.99 -17.68 -8.64
N TYR A 137 -5.99 -18.17 -7.90
CA TYR A 137 -6.19 -18.66 -6.55
C TYR A 137 -6.49 -17.50 -5.56
N ARG A 138 -7.37 -17.73 -4.59
CA ARG A 138 -7.73 -16.70 -3.60
C ARG A 138 -6.60 -16.37 -2.62
N GLY A 139 -5.73 -17.34 -2.36
CA GLY A 139 -4.74 -17.28 -1.28
C GLY A 139 -5.22 -17.90 0.02
N ASP A 140 -4.28 -18.06 0.95
CA ASP A 140 -4.46 -18.72 2.25
C ASP A 140 -4.50 -17.77 3.45
N THR A 141 -4.41 -16.46 3.21
CA THR A 141 -4.16 -15.49 4.27
C THR A 141 -5.02 -14.23 4.17
N GLU A 142 -5.11 -13.45 5.25
CA GLU A 142 -6.07 -12.36 5.40
C GLU A 142 -5.82 -11.25 4.36
N ASN A 143 -4.56 -10.85 4.16
CA ASN A 143 -4.21 -9.83 3.17
C ASN A 143 -4.51 -10.32 1.75
N HIS A 144 -4.29 -11.60 1.47
CA HIS A 144 -4.59 -12.19 0.16
C HIS A 144 -6.08 -12.14 -0.14
N TRP A 145 -6.91 -12.50 0.84
CA TRP A 145 -8.35 -12.47 0.71
C TRP A 145 -8.86 -11.03 0.55
N ALA A 146 -8.32 -10.07 1.29
CA ALA A 146 -8.65 -8.66 1.12
C ALA A 146 -8.33 -8.16 -0.31
N MET A 147 -7.16 -8.50 -0.85
CA MET A 147 -6.80 -8.18 -2.23
C MET A 147 -7.76 -8.82 -3.26
N TYR A 148 -8.05 -10.11 -3.08
CA TYR A 148 -8.92 -10.90 -3.94
C TYR A 148 -10.35 -10.33 -3.98
N TYR A 149 -10.97 -10.15 -2.82
CA TYR A 149 -12.34 -9.67 -2.73
C TYR A 149 -12.47 -8.18 -3.06
N ALA A 150 -11.47 -7.35 -2.76
CA ALA A 150 -11.45 -5.96 -3.24
C ALA A 150 -11.46 -5.89 -4.77
N ALA A 151 -10.67 -6.73 -5.43
CA ALA A 151 -10.63 -6.76 -6.90
C ALA A 151 -11.95 -7.27 -7.50
N LEU A 152 -12.55 -8.32 -6.92
CA LEU A 152 -13.86 -8.83 -7.34
C LEU A 152 -14.97 -7.81 -7.12
N TYR A 153 -14.99 -7.14 -5.97
CA TYR A 153 -15.97 -6.09 -5.67
C TYR A 153 -15.94 -4.99 -6.74
N LEU A 154 -14.75 -4.52 -7.10
CA LEU A 154 -14.56 -3.45 -8.08
C LEU A 154 -14.91 -3.89 -9.51
N ILE A 155 -14.47 -5.06 -9.96
CA ILE A 155 -14.76 -5.50 -11.33
C ILE A 155 -16.25 -5.82 -11.51
N THR A 156 -16.91 -6.39 -10.51
CA THR A 156 -18.35 -6.66 -10.59
C THR A 156 -19.19 -5.39 -10.42
N GLN A 157 -18.69 -4.38 -9.70
CA GLN A 157 -19.30 -3.05 -9.73
C GLN A 157 -19.26 -2.42 -11.13
N MET A 158 -18.18 -2.64 -11.89
CA MET A 158 -18.07 -2.14 -13.27
C MET A 158 -18.97 -2.91 -14.25
N TYR A 159 -19.22 -4.20 -13.98
CA TYR A 159 -20.03 -5.09 -14.82
C TYR A 159 -21.15 -5.76 -14.01
N PRO A 160 -22.17 -5.03 -13.53
CA PRO A 160 -23.07 -5.48 -12.47
C PRO A 160 -24.03 -6.61 -12.86
N ASN A 161 -24.21 -6.87 -14.16
CA ASN A 161 -25.26 -7.77 -14.67
C ASN A 161 -24.70 -8.93 -15.50
N GLU A 162 -23.39 -9.19 -15.48
CA GLU A 162 -22.83 -10.30 -16.25
C GLU A 162 -23.18 -11.65 -15.59
N PRO A 163 -23.57 -12.67 -16.38
CA PRO A 163 -23.86 -14.01 -15.90
C PRO A 163 -22.57 -14.79 -15.58
N GLY A 164 -22.72 -15.99 -15.01
CA GLY A 164 -21.61 -16.81 -14.51
C GLY A 164 -20.56 -17.18 -15.57
N GLU A 165 -20.97 -17.39 -16.82
CA GLU A 165 -20.08 -17.78 -17.92
C GLU A 165 -19.06 -16.68 -18.28
N ARG A 166 -19.26 -15.47 -17.77
CA ARG A 166 -18.39 -14.31 -18.00
C ARG A 166 -17.33 -14.14 -16.92
N TRP A 167 -17.25 -15.08 -15.96
CA TRP A 167 -16.31 -15.07 -14.85
C TRP A 167 -15.65 -16.44 -14.68
N TYR A 168 -14.38 -16.45 -14.28
CA TYR A 168 -13.59 -17.68 -14.09
C TYR A 168 -14.16 -18.64 -13.04
N ASN A 169 -14.97 -18.12 -12.10
CA ASN A 169 -15.55 -18.88 -11.00
C ASN A 169 -16.97 -19.39 -11.28
N GLY A 170 -17.54 -19.08 -12.45
CA GLY A 170 -18.90 -19.49 -12.83
C GLY A 170 -20.03 -18.80 -12.05
N ARG A 171 -19.74 -17.83 -11.18
CA ARG A 171 -20.73 -17.08 -10.39
C ARG A 171 -21.14 -15.82 -11.12
N SER A 172 -22.39 -15.40 -11.00
CA SER A 172 -22.83 -14.13 -11.55
C SER A 172 -22.14 -12.94 -10.87
N SER A 173 -22.22 -11.78 -11.52
CA SER A 173 -21.70 -10.53 -10.96
C SER A 173 -22.37 -10.16 -9.64
N GLN A 174 -23.67 -10.43 -9.51
CA GLN A 174 -24.44 -10.12 -8.31
C GLN A 174 -24.02 -11.01 -7.13
N GLU A 175 -23.88 -12.32 -7.35
CA GLU A 175 -23.40 -13.25 -6.31
C GLU A 175 -21.98 -12.91 -5.87
N THR A 176 -21.09 -12.68 -6.83
CA THR A 176 -19.69 -12.33 -6.58
C THR A 176 -19.57 -10.99 -5.85
N PHE A 177 -20.36 -9.98 -6.24
CA PHE A 177 -20.40 -8.69 -5.57
C PHE A 177 -20.88 -8.80 -4.12
N ALA A 178 -21.95 -9.59 -3.89
CA ALA A 178 -22.51 -9.79 -2.56
C ALA A 178 -21.52 -10.46 -1.61
N GLU A 179 -20.89 -11.55 -2.03
CA GLU A 179 -19.86 -12.25 -1.24
C GLU A 179 -18.65 -11.37 -0.97
N ALA A 180 -18.12 -10.69 -1.99
CA ALA A 180 -16.99 -9.78 -1.82
C ALA A 180 -17.31 -8.65 -0.83
N ARG A 181 -18.52 -8.09 -0.92
CA ARG A 181 -19.00 -7.04 0.00
C ARG A 181 -19.11 -7.57 1.43
N GLU A 182 -19.72 -8.74 1.62
CA GLU A 182 -19.87 -9.36 2.94
C GLU A 182 -18.51 -9.62 3.59
N TYR A 183 -17.59 -10.24 2.85
CA TYR A 183 -16.23 -10.45 3.32
C TYR A 183 -15.54 -9.14 3.72
N LEU A 184 -15.58 -8.11 2.86
CA LEU A 184 -14.88 -6.85 3.12
C LEU A 184 -15.46 -6.11 4.32
N ILE A 185 -16.78 -6.15 4.52
CA ILE A 185 -17.42 -5.54 5.68
C ILE A 185 -17.02 -6.28 6.95
N GLU A 186 -17.04 -7.61 6.94
CA GLU A 186 -16.65 -8.39 8.11
C GLU A 186 -15.16 -8.22 8.44
N TRP A 187 -14.31 -8.22 7.42
CA TRP A 187 -12.90 -7.91 7.56
C TRP A 187 -12.65 -6.54 8.18
N MET A 188 -13.37 -5.50 7.73
CA MET A 188 -13.30 -4.16 8.33
C MET A 188 -13.78 -4.15 9.78
N ASN A 189 -14.86 -4.88 10.11
CA ASN A 189 -15.35 -4.99 11.48
C ASN A 189 -14.30 -5.63 12.39
N ILE A 190 -13.74 -6.78 11.98
CA ILE A 190 -12.69 -7.48 12.72
C ILE A 190 -11.46 -6.58 12.90
N ALA A 191 -10.91 -6.05 11.80
CA ALA A 191 -9.71 -5.24 11.82
C ALA A 191 -9.83 -3.99 12.70
N THR A 192 -11.04 -3.41 12.81
CA THR A 192 -11.27 -2.19 13.60
C THR A 192 -11.70 -2.46 15.05
N THR A 193 -12.07 -3.70 15.40
CA THR A 193 -12.52 -4.05 16.76
C THR A 193 -11.50 -4.86 17.54
N ILE A 194 -10.84 -5.81 16.89
CA ILE A 194 -9.88 -6.73 17.53
C ILE A 194 -8.47 -6.65 16.92
N GLY A 195 -8.30 -5.94 15.80
CA GLY A 195 -7.05 -5.86 15.05
C GLY A 195 -6.96 -6.87 13.89
N GLN A 196 -5.86 -6.85 13.15
CA GLN A 196 -5.61 -7.82 12.07
C GLN A 196 -5.13 -9.16 12.65
N GLY A 197 -5.63 -10.26 12.09
CA GLY A 197 -5.34 -11.61 12.57
C GLY A 197 -4.00 -12.17 12.09
N GLU A 198 -3.54 -11.77 10.91
CA GLU A 198 -2.31 -12.31 10.32
C GLU A 198 -1.04 -11.56 10.78
N TYR A 199 -1.01 -10.22 10.65
CA TYR A 199 0.12 -9.37 11.06
C TYR A 199 -0.32 -7.91 11.28
N ASP A 200 0.01 -7.34 12.44
CA ASP A 200 -0.08 -5.89 12.73
C ASP A 200 1.31 -5.23 12.62
N SER A 201 2.00 -5.46 11.49
CA SER A 201 3.34 -4.88 11.26
C SER A 201 3.26 -3.59 10.43
N PRO A 202 3.84 -2.47 10.91
CA PRO A 202 3.87 -1.21 10.17
C PRO A 202 4.67 -1.27 8.85
N ASP A 203 5.46 -2.33 8.62
CA ASP A 203 6.26 -2.49 7.40
C ASP A 203 5.41 -2.71 6.14
N TYR A 204 4.19 -3.23 6.25
CA TYR A 204 3.30 -3.43 5.09
C TYR A 204 2.81 -2.11 4.47
N PHE A 205 2.86 -1.00 5.22
CA PHE A 205 2.53 0.31 4.68
C PHE A 205 3.64 0.93 3.85
N GLY A 206 4.85 0.34 3.81
CA GLY A 206 5.82 0.57 2.73
C GLY A 206 6.17 2.02 2.40
N VAL A 207 5.92 2.98 3.29
CA VAL A 207 6.37 4.37 3.17
C VAL A 207 7.34 4.63 4.33
N SER A 208 8.42 3.85 4.38
CA SER A 208 9.62 4.37 5.02
C SER A 208 10.17 5.44 4.09
N GLY A 209 10.19 6.70 4.56
CA GLY A 209 10.86 7.79 3.87
C GLY A 209 12.32 7.44 3.54
N PRO A 210 13.01 8.27 2.75
CA PRO A 210 14.38 7.99 2.33
C PRO A 210 15.23 7.62 3.55
N LYS A 211 15.79 6.40 3.54
CA LYS A 211 16.77 5.97 4.53
C LYS A 211 17.96 6.93 4.42
N ILE A 212 18.06 7.86 5.36
CA ILE A 212 19.27 8.66 5.55
C ILE A 212 20.37 7.66 5.87
N ARG A 213 21.24 7.40 4.89
CA ARG A 213 22.46 6.65 5.12
C ARG A 213 23.29 7.48 6.10
N LYS A 214 23.57 6.91 7.26
CA LYS A 214 24.62 7.41 8.16
C LYS A 214 25.99 7.20 7.51
#